data_AF-A0AAV4PVI9-F1
#
_entry.id   AF-A0AAV4PVI9-F1
#
_cell.length_a   1.000
_cell.length_b   1.000
_cell.length_c   1.000
_cell.angle_alpha   90.00
_cell.angle_beta   90.00
_cell.angle_gamma   90.00
#
_symmetry.space_group_name_H-M   'P 1'
#
loop_
_entity.id
_entity.type
_entity.pdbx_description
1 polymer ?
#
loop_
_entity_poly.entity_id
_entity_poly.type
_entity_poly.pdbx_seq_one_letter_code
_entity_poly.pdbx_strand_id
1 'polypeptide(L)'
;METNIISLPDEVLIHIFQYLNYHDRLVASAVCKKWLNATNCRFLLSDINCTVPRNPEARKVLFHMTRRFHNFIFSSAVICDIALEFLKQFKDQFISLQFQNCYVDSQLYMRPGSRVSICENLQKLTVCNSSAFLLIMSFPNLVDLNIQLSTLTEGQIRHLNNASPKLKKLVLNAKVTCFPALKNFIARCSDTLKVLDIIETCLLPDAVVELSQIQDLKLEKMIVDPSLPVGQITDVFQNQCHLTSLDLSDLRDTSTVTDEIVRIICHNLRDLEDLILTYLERIDESVVEIFQLEKLRKLNLSFCAKISLSSFCNAIDHMKLSKLEYLNLGCTLIGDQPLVKILIQNKNINYLDLTFTCISDTILKVIWKNLTKLTHLKIPYCSGLSDSGLIEEIKYNAAIGKAGIDDAMNVDKEMKDNEASKHNAGVCASLSNLKNLRVLDMSRNSNITWIGCLKSIKFQHLETLYLKDCQQLKTDSPFVDQLRKQNPSLKELEFIDETVMEDDEMEELDQLFPQHFGLV
;
A
#
# COMPACT_ATOMS: atom_id res chain seq x y z
N MET A 1 16.80 -11.98 41.06
CA MET A 1 16.52 -10.53 41.06
C MET A 1 15.42 -10.30 40.07
N GLU A 2 14.19 -10.09 40.54
CA GLU A 2 13.11 -9.65 39.65
C GLU A 2 13.44 -8.24 39.19
N THR A 3 13.70 -8.08 37.90
CA THR A 3 13.90 -6.78 37.27
C THR A 3 12.59 -6.02 37.38
N ASN A 4 12.49 -5.10 38.34
CA ASN A 4 11.32 -4.24 38.45
C ASN A 4 11.31 -3.28 37.24
N ILE A 5 10.39 -3.49 36.31
CA ILE A 5 10.30 -2.69 35.07
C ILE A 5 10.15 -1.18 35.39
N ILE A 6 9.60 -0.83 36.57
CA ILE A 6 9.44 0.56 37.02
C ILE A 6 10.80 1.23 37.31
N SER A 7 11.85 0.47 37.64
CA SER A 7 13.20 0.99 37.89
C SER A 7 14.05 1.19 36.62
N LEU A 8 13.55 0.81 35.44
CA LEU A 8 14.27 1.02 34.18
C LEU A 8 14.44 2.52 33.85
N PRO A 9 15.56 2.96 33.26
CA PRO A 9 15.71 4.33 32.74
C PRO A 9 14.63 4.69 31.72
N ASP A 10 14.34 5.98 31.57
CA ASP A 10 13.30 6.47 30.65
C ASP A 10 13.61 6.11 29.19
N GLU A 11 14.87 6.11 28.79
CA GLU A 11 15.32 5.72 27.45
C GLU A 11 15.00 4.26 27.15
N VAL A 12 15.15 3.38 28.15
CA VAL A 12 14.84 1.95 28.02
C VAL A 12 13.33 1.76 27.93
N LEU A 13 12.55 2.48 28.73
CA LEU A 13 11.08 2.44 28.64
C LEU A 13 10.58 2.95 27.28
N ILE A 14 11.14 4.05 26.77
CA ILE A 14 10.80 4.58 25.44
C ILE A 14 11.14 3.56 24.35
N HIS A 15 12.32 2.94 24.43
CA HIS A 15 12.74 1.89 23.50
C HIS A 15 11.83 0.66 23.57
N ILE A 16 11.35 0.25 24.75
CA ILE A 16 10.38 -0.84 24.88
C ILE A 16 9.04 -0.43 24.25
N PHE A 17 8.54 0.77 24.56
CA PHE A 17 7.23 1.24 24.09
C PHE A 17 7.17 1.50 22.58
N GLN A 18 8.30 1.68 21.89
CA GLN A 18 8.33 1.81 20.43
C GLN A 18 7.81 0.55 19.72
N TYR A 19 7.89 -0.61 20.37
CA TYR A 19 7.39 -1.88 19.84
C TYR A 19 5.89 -2.09 20.09
N LEU A 20 5.27 -1.25 20.90
CA LEU A 20 3.83 -1.28 21.16
C LEU A 20 3.09 -0.50 20.08
N ASN A 21 1.87 -0.92 19.73
CA ASN A 21 0.95 -0.11 18.94
C ASN A 21 0.38 1.06 19.77
N TYR A 22 -0.33 1.99 19.14
CA TYR A 22 -0.84 3.17 19.84
C TYR A 22 -1.78 2.82 21.00
N HIS A 23 -2.60 1.78 20.85
CA HIS A 23 -3.57 1.36 21.87
C HIS A 23 -2.84 0.86 23.11
N ASP A 24 -1.85 -0.01 22.94
CA ASP A 24 -1.05 -0.54 24.03
C ASP A 24 -0.19 0.55 24.70
N ARG A 25 0.29 1.55 23.95
CA ARG A 25 0.96 2.73 24.53
C ARG A 25 0.02 3.55 25.41
N LEU A 26 -1.26 3.67 25.04
CA LEU A 26 -2.26 4.35 25.88
C LEU A 26 -2.49 3.57 27.18
N VAL A 27 -2.63 2.24 27.12
CA VAL A 27 -2.76 1.40 28.32
C VAL A 27 -1.52 1.53 29.21
N ALA A 28 -0.31 1.43 28.63
CA ALA A 28 0.95 1.60 29.37
C ALA A 28 1.03 2.97 30.07
N SER A 29 0.55 4.02 29.42
CA SER A 29 0.57 5.37 30.00
C SER A 29 -0.31 5.54 31.24
N ALA A 30 -1.29 4.66 31.45
CA ALA A 30 -2.19 4.68 32.61
C ALA A 30 -1.58 4.01 33.85
N VAL A 31 -0.45 3.31 33.71
CA VAL A 31 0.17 2.52 34.80
C VAL A 31 0.77 3.40 35.88
N CYS A 32 1.61 4.39 35.51
CA CYS A 32 2.21 5.32 36.47
C CYS A 32 2.71 6.61 35.78
N LYS A 33 3.02 7.65 36.56
CA LYS A 33 3.51 8.95 36.03
C LYS A 33 4.77 8.82 35.17
N LYS A 34 5.67 7.90 35.52
CA LYS A 34 6.89 7.66 34.76
C LYS A 34 6.59 7.09 33.36
N TRP A 35 5.71 6.09 33.28
CA TRP A 35 5.28 5.51 32.01
C TRP A 35 4.45 6.50 31.19
N LEU A 36 3.63 7.32 31.84
CA LEU A 36 2.95 8.44 31.19
C LEU A 36 3.95 9.40 30.52
N ASN A 37 5.01 9.79 31.23
CA ASN A 37 6.04 10.68 30.68
C ASN A 37 6.82 10.01 29.54
N ALA A 38 7.22 8.74 29.70
CA ALA A 38 7.92 7.99 28.67
C ALA A 38 7.08 7.82 27.39
N THR A 39 5.80 7.48 27.51
CA THR A 39 4.87 7.39 26.36
C THR A 39 4.54 8.74 25.72
N ASN A 40 4.81 9.85 26.39
CA ASN A 40 4.63 11.20 25.85
C ASN A 40 5.87 11.70 25.07
N CYS A 41 6.82 10.82 24.78
CA CYS A 41 8.00 11.15 23.99
C CYS A 41 7.61 11.44 22.53
N ARG A 42 8.28 12.43 21.91
CA ARG A 42 8.05 12.87 20.53
C ARG A 42 8.06 11.71 19.51
N PHE A 43 8.98 10.77 19.67
CA PHE A 43 9.12 9.62 18.76
C PHE A 43 7.96 8.64 18.83
N LEU A 44 7.31 8.51 19.99
CA LEU A 44 6.19 7.58 20.19
C LEU A 44 4.82 8.18 19.84
N LEU A 45 4.79 9.49 19.60
CA LEU A 45 3.58 10.22 19.19
C LEU A 45 3.62 10.63 17.72
N SER A 46 4.73 10.39 17.00
CA SER A 46 4.89 10.83 15.61
C SER A 46 4.04 10.06 14.61
N ASP A 47 3.57 8.87 14.97
CA ASP A 47 2.67 8.00 14.20
C ASP A 47 1.18 8.19 14.57
N ILE A 48 0.87 9.09 15.51
CA ILE A 48 -0.50 9.32 15.99
C ILE A 48 -1.07 10.59 15.35
N ASN A 49 -2.26 10.47 14.79
CA ASN A 49 -3.07 11.59 14.32
C ASN A 49 -4.11 11.97 15.39
N CYS A 50 -4.03 13.20 15.91
CA CYS A 50 -5.00 13.72 16.85
C CYS A 50 -6.16 14.39 16.10
N THR A 51 -7.33 13.75 16.11
CA THR A 51 -8.54 14.31 15.48
C THR A 51 -9.15 15.38 16.39
N VAL A 52 -9.26 16.60 15.87
CA VAL A 52 -9.88 17.73 16.57
C VAL A 52 -11.40 17.53 16.56
N PRO A 53 -12.07 17.53 17.72
CA PRO A 53 -13.51 17.36 17.80
C PRO A 53 -14.28 18.40 17.00
N ARG A 54 -15.36 17.95 16.33
CA ARG A 54 -16.28 18.84 15.60
C ARG A 54 -16.92 19.87 16.53
N ASN A 55 -17.35 19.43 17.72
CA ASN A 55 -17.99 20.27 18.73
C ASN A 55 -16.98 21.29 19.33
N PRO A 56 -17.21 22.61 19.19
CA PRO A 56 -16.33 23.64 19.74
C PRO A 56 -16.09 23.55 21.25
N GLU A 57 -17.10 23.13 22.04
CA GLU A 57 -16.95 22.96 23.49
C GLU A 57 -16.01 21.79 23.82
N ALA A 58 -16.10 20.70 23.06
CA ALA A 58 -15.16 19.59 23.20
C ALA A 58 -13.73 19.98 22.82
N ARG A 59 -13.54 20.97 21.92
CA ARG A 59 -12.20 21.49 21.59
C ARG A 59 -11.54 22.21 22.76
N LYS A 60 -12.30 22.81 23.69
CA LYS A 60 -11.73 23.47 24.88
C LYS A 60 -10.94 22.49 25.76
N VAL A 61 -11.28 21.20 25.73
CA VAL A 61 -10.51 20.15 26.41
C VAL A 61 -9.11 20.05 25.82
N LEU A 62 -8.96 20.26 24.50
CA LEU A 62 -7.67 20.17 23.83
C LEU A 62 -6.66 21.23 24.30
N PHE A 63 -7.12 22.41 24.74
CA PHE A 63 -6.26 23.46 25.29
C PHE A 63 -5.49 23.00 26.55
N HIS A 64 -5.99 21.96 27.23
CA HIS A 64 -5.44 21.41 28.46
C HIS A 64 -4.73 20.06 28.25
N MET A 65 -4.47 19.66 27.01
CA MET A 65 -3.77 18.40 26.72
C MET A 65 -2.36 18.42 27.32
N THR A 66 -2.04 17.35 28.07
CA THR A 66 -0.70 17.09 28.56
C THR A 66 0.18 16.41 27.51
N ARG A 67 -0.43 15.77 26.51
CA ARG A 67 0.27 15.13 25.40
C ARG A 67 0.63 16.12 24.31
N ARG A 68 1.84 15.99 23.78
CA ARG A 68 2.36 16.84 22.69
C ARG A 68 2.26 16.12 21.36
N PHE A 69 1.05 16.06 20.83
CA PHE A 69 0.83 15.55 19.47
C PHE A 69 1.41 16.52 18.44
N HIS A 70 1.87 15.99 17.31
CA HIS A 70 2.47 16.78 16.22
C HIS A 70 1.63 16.75 14.94
N ASN A 71 0.75 15.76 14.81
CA ASN A 71 -0.12 15.57 13.65
C ASN A 71 -1.57 15.77 14.09
N PHE A 72 -2.28 16.68 13.43
CA PHE A 72 -3.66 16.99 13.76
C PHE A 72 -4.56 16.95 12.54
N ILE A 73 -5.79 16.48 12.74
CA ILE A 73 -6.82 16.39 11.71
C ILE A 73 -8.04 17.17 12.17
N PHE A 74 -8.42 18.19 11.41
CA PHE A 74 -9.72 18.84 11.50
C PHE A 74 -10.65 18.17 10.48
N SER A 75 -11.74 17.56 10.93
CA SER A 75 -12.68 16.85 10.07
C SER A 75 -14.11 17.36 10.26
N SER A 76 -14.71 17.89 9.19
CA SER A 76 -16.03 18.52 9.17
C SER A 76 -16.19 19.60 10.25
N ALA A 77 -15.14 20.40 10.46
CA ALA A 77 -15.08 21.42 11.50
C ALA A 77 -15.27 22.82 10.92
N VAL A 78 -15.96 23.68 11.68
CA VAL A 78 -15.93 25.13 11.45
C VAL A 78 -14.66 25.69 12.08
N ILE A 79 -13.84 26.35 11.27
CA ILE A 79 -12.68 27.12 11.73
C ILE A 79 -13.19 28.49 12.16
N CYS A 80 -13.56 28.59 13.44
CA CYS A 80 -14.01 29.79 14.15
C CYS A 80 -12.89 30.38 15.02
N ASP A 81 -13.18 31.43 15.80
CA ASP A 81 -12.21 32.07 16.71
C ASP A 81 -11.50 31.04 17.64
N ILE A 82 -12.24 30.10 18.24
CA ILE A 82 -11.68 29.04 19.10
C ILE A 82 -10.68 28.16 18.34
N ALA A 83 -10.95 27.86 17.07
CA ALA A 83 -10.03 27.06 16.24
C ALA A 83 -8.74 27.84 15.93
N LEU A 84 -8.85 29.14 15.69
CA LEU A 84 -7.69 30.00 15.47
C LEU A 84 -6.85 30.16 16.74
N GLU A 85 -7.49 30.31 17.90
CA GLU A 85 -6.79 30.32 19.20
C GLU A 85 -6.05 29.02 19.44
N PHE A 86 -6.67 27.88 19.12
CA PHE A 86 -6.02 26.58 19.18
C PHE A 86 -4.79 26.53 18.27
N LEU A 87 -4.93 26.92 16.99
CA LEU A 87 -3.79 26.97 16.06
C LEU A 87 -2.69 27.91 16.55
N LYS A 88 -3.05 29.05 17.17
CA LYS A 88 -2.09 30.01 17.74
C LYS A 88 -1.33 29.44 18.94
N GLN A 89 -2.02 28.75 19.86
CA GLN A 89 -1.40 28.16 21.05
C GLN A 89 -0.42 27.04 20.70
N PHE A 90 -0.76 26.20 19.71
CA PHE A 90 0.01 25.00 19.37
C PHE A 90 0.88 25.16 18.12
N LYS A 91 1.04 26.40 17.61
CA LYS A 91 1.77 26.72 16.37
C LYS A 91 3.16 26.07 16.25
N ASP A 92 3.88 25.98 17.37
CA ASP A 92 5.26 25.47 17.43
C ASP A 92 5.32 23.94 17.54
N GLN A 93 4.19 23.27 17.78
CA GLN A 93 4.10 21.81 17.93
C GLN A 93 3.73 21.11 16.63
N PHE A 94 3.03 21.79 15.72
CA PHE A 94 2.54 21.16 14.49
C PHE A 94 3.70 20.79 13.54
N ILE A 95 3.69 19.52 13.12
CA ILE A 95 4.49 19.01 12.00
C ILE A 95 3.58 18.70 10.81
N SER A 96 2.38 18.18 11.09
CA SER A 96 1.36 17.87 10.08
C SER A 96 -0.02 18.41 10.48
N LEU A 97 -0.69 19.04 9.53
CA LEU A 97 -2.07 19.48 9.66
C LEU A 97 -2.90 18.97 8.48
N GLN A 98 -4.10 18.50 8.78
CA GLN A 98 -5.08 18.11 7.78
C GLN A 98 -6.40 18.82 8.02
N PHE A 99 -6.99 19.36 6.97
CA PHE A 99 -8.32 19.95 6.98
C PHE A 99 -9.20 19.21 5.99
N GLN A 100 -10.16 18.44 6.49
CA GLN A 100 -11.07 17.63 5.70
C GLN A 100 -12.48 18.17 5.86
N ASN A 101 -13.14 18.56 4.76
CA ASN A 101 -14.50 19.08 4.76
C ASN A 101 -14.71 20.26 5.75
N CYS A 102 -13.66 21.06 6.00
CA CYS A 102 -13.71 22.16 6.96
C CYS A 102 -14.07 23.49 6.28
N TYR A 103 -14.84 24.32 6.98
CA TYR A 103 -15.23 25.65 6.52
C TYR A 103 -14.68 26.73 7.45
N VAL A 104 -14.02 27.74 6.91
CA VAL A 104 -13.59 28.93 7.63
C VAL A 104 -14.73 29.93 7.69
N ASP A 105 -15.07 30.36 8.91
CA ASP A 105 -16.15 31.31 9.18
C ASP A 105 -15.95 32.64 8.42
N SER A 106 -16.99 33.06 7.68
CA SER A 106 -16.96 34.27 6.84
C SER A 106 -16.66 35.55 7.62
N GLN A 107 -17.00 35.61 8.92
CA GLN A 107 -16.73 36.79 9.74
C GLN A 107 -15.24 36.96 10.08
N LEU A 108 -14.44 35.89 9.98
CA LEU A 108 -13.01 35.95 10.25
C LEU A 108 -12.24 36.72 9.19
N TYR A 109 -12.69 36.71 7.93
CA TYR A 109 -11.99 37.38 6.83
C TYR A 109 -11.97 38.91 6.96
N MET A 110 -12.98 39.49 7.60
CA MET A 110 -13.16 40.93 7.69
C MET A 110 -12.45 41.56 8.91
N ARG A 111 -11.92 40.75 9.83
CA ARG A 111 -11.31 41.23 11.08
C ARG A 111 -9.78 41.33 10.97
N PRO A 112 -9.18 42.53 11.03
CA PRO A 112 -7.73 42.64 11.18
C PRO A 112 -7.29 42.05 12.54
N GLY A 113 -6.57 40.93 12.51
CA GLY A 113 -6.11 40.17 13.71
C GLY A 113 -6.51 38.68 13.74
N SER A 114 -7.38 38.25 12.83
CA SER A 114 -7.80 36.85 12.64
C SER A 114 -6.78 35.98 11.90
N ARG A 115 -5.61 36.54 11.54
CA ARG A 115 -4.52 35.75 10.95
C ARG A 115 -4.00 34.74 11.97
N VAL A 116 -3.88 33.49 11.55
CA VAL A 116 -3.16 32.48 12.33
C VAL A 116 -1.72 32.97 12.49
N SER A 117 -1.15 32.84 13.68
CA SER A 117 0.28 33.11 13.88
C SER A 117 1.08 32.16 13.00
N ILE A 118 2.19 32.62 12.43
CA ILE A 118 3.03 31.81 11.55
C ILE A 118 3.41 30.50 12.26
N CYS A 119 3.05 29.35 11.67
CA CYS A 119 3.44 28.03 12.16
C CYS A 119 4.70 27.58 11.41
N GLU A 120 5.88 27.99 11.90
CA GLU A 120 7.16 27.78 11.21
C GLU A 120 7.59 26.31 11.16
N ASN A 121 7.12 25.49 12.11
CA ASN A 121 7.47 24.06 12.20
C ASN A 121 6.59 23.16 11.32
N LEU A 122 5.51 23.69 10.74
CA LEU A 122 4.60 22.90 9.93
C LEU A 122 5.27 22.52 8.60
N GLN A 123 5.39 21.22 8.36
CA GLN A 123 6.03 20.68 7.16
C GLN A 123 5.04 20.00 6.21
N LYS A 124 3.93 19.45 6.74
CA LYS A 124 2.95 18.72 5.95
C LYS A 124 1.58 19.35 6.09
N LEU A 125 0.95 19.68 4.96
CA LEU A 125 -0.41 20.17 4.93
C LEU A 125 -1.25 19.35 3.94
N THR A 126 -2.42 18.92 4.41
CA THR A 126 -3.44 18.31 3.56
C THR A 126 -4.73 19.12 3.65
N VAL A 127 -5.29 19.51 2.51
CA VAL A 127 -6.55 20.23 2.44
C VAL A 127 -7.49 19.48 1.50
N CYS A 128 -8.53 18.87 2.05
CA CYS A 128 -9.52 18.09 1.33
C CYS A 128 -10.89 18.76 1.43
N ASN A 129 -11.45 19.18 0.30
CA ASN A 129 -12.78 19.81 0.20
C ASN A 129 -13.00 20.88 1.28
N SER A 130 -12.01 21.76 1.49
CA SER A 130 -11.99 22.68 2.62
C SER A 130 -11.55 24.09 2.23
N SER A 131 -12.25 25.11 2.77
CA SER A 131 -11.85 26.52 2.62
C SER A 131 -10.68 26.93 3.53
N ALA A 132 -10.21 26.02 4.40
CA ALA A 132 -9.03 26.23 5.23
C ALA A 132 -7.73 26.45 4.42
N PHE A 133 -7.77 26.16 3.11
CA PHE A 133 -6.72 26.56 2.16
C PHE A 133 -6.29 28.03 2.32
N LEU A 134 -7.23 28.91 2.66
CA LEU A 134 -6.98 30.35 2.81
C LEU A 134 -5.98 30.68 3.93
N LEU A 135 -5.71 29.72 4.82
CA LEU A 135 -4.70 29.83 5.88
C LEU A 135 -3.28 29.54 5.40
N ILE A 136 -3.07 29.11 4.15
CA ILE A 136 -1.78 28.63 3.62
C ILE A 136 -0.61 29.62 3.86
N MET A 137 -0.89 30.92 3.80
CA MET A 137 0.08 31.98 4.05
C MET A 137 0.68 31.96 5.46
N SER A 138 0.05 31.25 6.39
CA SER A 138 0.51 31.07 7.76
C SER A 138 1.52 29.93 7.90
N PHE A 139 1.80 29.19 6.81
CA PHE A 139 2.57 27.95 6.78
C PHE A 139 3.76 28.07 5.79
N PRO A 140 4.81 28.82 6.14
CA PRO A 140 5.85 29.19 5.18
C PRO A 140 6.82 28.06 4.79
N ASN A 141 6.97 27.05 5.64
CA ASN A 141 8.03 26.03 5.53
C ASN A 141 7.49 24.65 5.10
N LEU A 142 6.42 24.61 4.31
CA LEU A 142 5.85 23.35 3.83
C LEU A 142 6.83 22.59 2.92
N VAL A 143 6.88 21.29 3.14
CA VAL A 143 7.68 20.30 2.40
C VAL A 143 6.78 19.33 1.64
N ASP A 144 5.62 18.98 2.21
CA ASP A 144 4.57 18.13 1.59
C ASP A 144 3.25 18.91 1.59
N LEU A 145 2.67 19.11 0.42
CA LEU A 145 1.39 19.79 0.23
C LEU A 145 0.49 18.90 -0.61
N ASN A 146 -0.63 18.51 -0.02
CA ASN A 146 -1.69 17.77 -0.69
C ASN A 146 -2.97 18.61 -0.71
N ILE A 147 -3.46 18.90 -1.92
CA ILE A 147 -4.66 19.68 -2.17
C ILE A 147 -5.63 18.79 -2.94
N GLN A 148 -6.76 18.50 -2.30
CA GLN A 148 -7.89 17.79 -2.90
C GLN A 148 -9.10 18.72 -2.88
N LEU A 149 -9.40 19.37 -3.99
CA LEU A 149 -10.48 20.35 -4.11
C LEU A 149 -11.21 20.11 -5.42
N SER A 150 -12.47 20.53 -5.52
CA SER A 150 -13.17 20.50 -6.81
C SER A 150 -12.49 21.39 -7.86
N THR A 151 -11.93 22.52 -7.45
CA THR A 151 -11.27 23.47 -8.35
C THR A 151 -10.21 24.27 -7.58
N LEU A 152 -9.05 24.46 -8.18
CA LEU A 152 -7.98 25.32 -7.70
C LEU A 152 -7.95 26.61 -8.51
N THR A 153 -8.40 27.70 -7.89
CA THR A 153 -8.53 29.01 -8.52
C THR A 153 -7.20 29.76 -8.65
N GLU A 154 -7.11 30.71 -9.57
CA GLU A 154 -5.91 31.55 -9.72
C GLU A 154 -5.53 32.28 -8.42
N GLY A 155 -6.51 32.82 -7.68
CA GLY A 155 -6.26 33.48 -6.40
C GLY A 155 -5.60 32.56 -5.38
N GLN A 156 -6.04 31.31 -5.31
CA GLN A 156 -5.45 30.29 -4.45
C GLN A 156 -4.01 29.96 -4.88
N ILE A 157 -3.74 29.83 -6.18
CA ILE A 157 -2.39 29.57 -6.70
C ILE A 157 -1.46 30.76 -6.42
N ARG A 158 -1.95 31.99 -6.50
CA ARG A 158 -1.19 33.19 -6.09
C ARG A 158 -0.83 33.16 -4.60
N HIS A 159 -1.70 32.63 -3.74
CA HIS A 159 -1.35 32.41 -2.34
C HIS A 159 -0.27 31.33 -2.17
N LEU A 160 -0.33 30.21 -2.92
CA LEU A 160 0.73 29.19 -2.92
C LEU A 160 2.09 29.78 -3.27
N ASN A 161 2.12 30.58 -4.34
CA ASN A 161 3.31 31.26 -4.83
C ASN A 161 4.04 32.09 -3.76
N ASN A 162 3.31 32.61 -2.77
CA ASN A 162 3.89 33.43 -1.71
C ASN A 162 4.17 32.64 -0.42
N ALA A 163 3.56 31.46 -0.26
CA ALA A 163 3.61 30.71 0.99
C ALA A 163 4.76 29.70 1.03
N SER A 164 5.03 28.90 -0.01
CA SER A 164 5.82 27.67 0.17
C SER A 164 6.81 27.40 -0.97
N PRO A 165 7.98 28.06 -1.00
CA PRO A 165 8.94 27.92 -2.10
C PRO A 165 9.80 26.66 -2.06
N LYS A 166 9.92 25.97 -0.91
CA LYS A 166 10.85 24.82 -0.72
C LYS A 166 10.14 23.46 -0.72
N LEU A 167 9.09 23.34 -1.49
CA LEU A 167 8.22 22.18 -1.49
C LEU A 167 8.91 20.99 -2.16
N LYS A 168 8.93 19.83 -1.50
CA LYS A 168 9.48 18.58 -2.06
C LYS A 168 8.42 17.70 -2.70
N LYS A 169 7.19 17.78 -2.21
CA LYS A 169 6.06 16.99 -2.71
C LYS A 169 4.83 17.86 -2.86
N LEU A 170 4.25 17.79 -4.06
CA LEU A 170 3.02 18.46 -4.42
C LEU A 170 2.04 17.43 -4.99
N VAL A 171 0.88 17.31 -4.34
CA VAL A 171 -0.25 16.51 -4.82
C VAL A 171 -1.41 17.46 -5.12
N LEU A 172 -1.82 17.53 -6.37
CA LEU A 172 -2.91 18.36 -6.86
C LEU A 172 -4.01 17.49 -7.46
N ASN A 173 -5.00 17.20 -6.64
CA ASN A 173 -6.24 16.60 -7.06
C ASN A 173 -7.32 17.69 -7.11
N ALA A 174 -7.28 18.50 -8.17
CA ALA A 174 -8.24 19.60 -8.37
C ALA A 174 -8.14 20.17 -9.78
N LYS A 175 -9.29 20.45 -10.41
CA LYS A 175 -9.32 21.17 -11.68
C LYS A 175 -8.60 22.52 -11.57
N VAL A 176 -7.58 22.74 -12.37
CA VAL A 176 -6.77 23.97 -12.32
C VAL A 176 -7.36 25.03 -13.26
N THR A 177 -7.69 26.22 -12.72
CA THR A 177 -8.30 27.28 -13.56
C THR A 177 -7.29 28.14 -14.32
N CYS A 178 -6.03 28.16 -13.91
CA CYS A 178 -4.99 29.01 -14.50
C CYS A 178 -3.65 28.29 -14.53
N PHE A 179 -3.34 27.69 -15.67
CA PHE A 179 -2.08 26.97 -15.89
C PHE A 179 -0.82 27.85 -15.73
N PRO A 180 -0.75 29.08 -16.30
CA PRO A 180 0.45 29.91 -16.14
C PRO A 180 0.79 30.21 -14.67
N ALA A 181 -0.22 30.42 -13.82
CA ALA A 181 0.00 30.62 -12.40
C ALA A 181 0.57 29.37 -11.71
N LEU A 182 0.10 28.19 -12.10
CA LEU A 182 0.60 26.90 -11.61
C LEU A 182 2.03 26.64 -12.09
N LYS A 183 2.30 26.84 -13.38
CA LYS A 183 3.64 26.70 -13.97
C LYS A 183 4.65 27.57 -13.24
N ASN A 184 4.31 28.84 -12.98
CA ASN A 184 5.17 29.74 -12.21
C ASN A 184 5.41 29.27 -10.78
N PHE A 185 4.41 28.65 -10.14
CA PHE A 185 4.57 28.06 -8.82
C PHE A 185 5.53 26.88 -8.83
N ILE A 186 5.35 25.94 -9.76
CA ILE A 186 6.23 24.78 -9.91
C ILE A 186 7.66 25.21 -10.27
N ALA A 187 7.81 26.22 -11.12
CA ALA A 187 9.13 26.78 -11.46
C ALA A 187 9.85 27.41 -10.26
N ARG A 188 9.11 27.93 -9.27
CA ARG A 188 9.72 28.47 -8.04
C ARG A 188 10.24 27.40 -7.09
N CYS A 189 9.70 26.19 -7.15
CA CYS A 189 10.14 25.06 -6.33
C CYS A 189 10.91 24.01 -7.14
N SER A 190 11.34 24.32 -8.37
CA SER A 190 11.93 23.32 -9.28
C SER A 190 13.20 22.65 -8.74
N ASP A 191 13.99 23.38 -7.94
CA ASP A 191 15.21 22.90 -7.30
C ASP A 191 14.96 21.88 -6.17
N THR A 192 13.79 21.96 -5.55
CA THR A 192 13.42 21.18 -4.36
C THR A 192 12.35 20.14 -4.62
N LEU A 193 11.49 20.33 -5.62
CA LEU A 193 10.36 19.48 -5.93
C LEU A 193 10.81 18.16 -6.53
N LYS A 194 10.45 17.06 -5.85
CA LYS A 194 10.80 15.67 -6.22
C LYS A 194 9.59 14.83 -6.57
N VAL A 195 8.43 15.13 -6.00
CA VAL A 195 7.20 14.38 -6.23
C VAL A 195 6.13 15.33 -6.74
N LEU A 196 5.59 15.03 -7.91
CA LEU A 196 4.49 15.78 -8.52
C LEU A 196 3.37 14.82 -8.92
N ASP A 197 2.19 15.04 -8.36
CA ASP A 197 0.96 14.35 -8.74
C ASP A 197 -0.06 15.38 -9.25
N ILE A 198 -0.47 15.21 -10.50
CA ILE A 198 -1.36 16.11 -11.23
C ILE A 198 -2.54 15.38 -11.90
N ILE A 199 -2.87 14.16 -11.47
CA ILE A 199 -3.83 13.28 -12.16
C ILE A 199 -5.23 13.90 -12.33
N GLU A 200 -5.73 14.67 -11.36
CA GLU A 200 -7.05 15.32 -11.46
C GLU A 200 -6.99 16.82 -11.75
N THR A 201 -5.90 17.28 -12.38
CA THR A 201 -5.76 18.71 -12.69
C THR A 201 -6.53 19.17 -13.92
N CYS A 202 -6.93 18.23 -14.79
CA CYS A 202 -7.52 18.48 -16.11
C CYS A 202 -6.67 19.45 -16.96
N LEU A 203 -5.35 19.39 -16.83
CA LEU A 203 -4.44 20.14 -17.67
C LEU A 203 -4.52 19.64 -19.12
N LEU A 204 -4.39 20.55 -20.08
CA LEU A 204 -4.24 20.17 -21.48
C LEU A 204 -2.90 19.42 -21.67
N PRO A 205 -2.80 18.50 -22.63
CA PRO A 205 -1.56 17.75 -22.86
C PRO A 205 -0.32 18.63 -23.04
N ASP A 206 -0.42 19.71 -23.81
CA ASP A 206 0.69 20.64 -24.03
C ASP A 206 1.12 21.35 -22.74
N ALA A 207 0.19 21.59 -21.82
CA ALA A 207 0.51 22.16 -20.52
C ALA A 207 1.35 21.20 -19.66
N VAL A 208 1.12 19.88 -19.77
CA VAL A 208 1.95 18.88 -19.08
C VAL A 208 3.36 18.82 -19.67
N VAL A 209 3.49 18.92 -21.00
CA VAL A 209 4.79 19.05 -21.67
C VAL A 209 5.51 20.31 -21.18
N GLU A 210 4.82 21.45 -21.14
CA GLU A 210 5.39 22.71 -20.65
C GLU A 210 5.85 22.64 -19.19
N LEU A 211 5.20 21.84 -18.33
CA LEU A 211 5.67 21.58 -16.96
C LEU A 211 6.96 20.76 -16.97
N SER A 212 7.03 19.72 -17.81
CA SER A 212 8.22 18.85 -17.89
C SER A 212 9.49 19.60 -18.33
N GLN A 213 9.32 20.72 -19.05
CA GLN A 213 10.39 21.57 -19.57
C GLN A 213 10.88 22.66 -18.59
N ILE A 214 10.28 22.75 -17.39
CA ILE A 214 10.71 23.74 -16.40
C ILE A 214 12.18 23.52 -16.05
N GLN A 215 12.97 24.60 -16.13
CA GLN A 215 14.39 24.57 -15.82
C GLN A 215 14.64 24.11 -14.38
N ASP A 216 15.66 23.25 -14.22
CA ASP A 216 16.08 22.64 -12.95
C ASP A 216 15.08 21.68 -12.30
N LEU A 217 13.88 21.51 -12.87
CA LEU A 217 12.89 20.55 -12.39
C LEU A 217 13.39 19.13 -12.67
N LYS A 218 13.74 18.42 -11.61
CA LYS A 218 14.20 17.02 -11.66
C LYS A 218 13.38 16.18 -10.69
N LEU A 219 12.25 15.70 -11.20
CA LEU A 219 11.33 14.87 -10.45
C LEU A 219 11.93 13.47 -10.26
N GLU A 220 11.71 12.91 -9.07
CA GLU A 220 11.97 11.49 -8.75
C GLU A 220 10.70 10.67 -8.97
N LYS A 221 9.53 11.25 -8.64
CA LYS A 221 8.23 10.63 -8.83
C LYS A 221 7.27 11.54 -9.57
N MET A 222 6.57 10.97 -10.54
CA MET A 222 5.51 11.65 -11.27
C MET A 222 4.27 10.77 -11.37
N ILE A 223 3.10 11.36 -11.13
CA ILE A 223 1.78 10.76 -11.37
C ILE A 223 1.06 11.70 -12.34
N VAL A 224 0.71 11.18 -13.51
CA VAL A 224 0.02 11.95 -14.55
C VAL A 224 -1.19 11.20 -15.06
N ASP A 225 -2.12 11.97 -15.63
CA ASP A 225 -3.30 11.42 -16.30
C ASP A 225 -2.85 10.54 -17.49
N PRO A 226 -3.32 9.29 -17.57
CA PRO A 226 -2.94 8.38 -18.66
C PRO A 226 -3.43 8.85 -20.03
N SER A 227 -4.42 9.75 -20.09
CA SER A 227 -5.02 10.26 -21.33
C SER A 227 -4.13 11.13 -22.21
N LEU A 228 -2.87 11.33 -21.85
CA LEU A 228 -1.91 12.08 -22.65
C LEU A 228 -1.64 11.38 -24.00
N PRO A 229 -1.64 12.10 -25.14
CA PRO A 229 -1.28 11.51 -26.42
C PRO A 229 0.19 11.09 -26.48
N VAL A 230 0.49 10.12 -27.34
CA VAL A 230 1.84 9.50 -27.50
C VAL A 230 2.96 10.55 -27.66
N GLY A 231 2.73 11.59 -28.47
CA GLY A 231 3.71 12.65 -28.71
C GLY A 231 4.07 13.40 -27.42
N GLN A 232 3.07 13.89 -26.70
CA GLN A 232 3.26 14.60 -25.44
C GLN A 232 3.86 13.71 -24.34
N ILE A 233 3.45 12.44 -24.27
CA ILE A 233 4.08 11.48 -23.34
C ILE A 233 5.57 11.33 -23.64
N THR A 234 5.93 11.21 -24.92
CA THR A 234 7.32 11.10 -25.35
C THR A 234 8.12 12.32 -24.90
N ASP A 235 7.60 13.52 -25.15
CA ASP A 235 8.24 14.76 -24.77
C ASP A 235 8.42 14.86 -23.24
N VAL A 236 7.38 14.53 -22.47
CA VAL A 236 7.44 14.57 -20.99
C VAL A 236 8.55 13.68 -20.46
N PHE A 237 8.63 12.43 -20.92
CA PHE A 237 9.61 11.47 -20.40
C PHE A 237 11.01 11.62 -20.99
N GLN A 238 11.15 12.30 -22.13
CA GLN A 238 12.46 12.79 -22.59
C GLN A 238 12.96 13.94 -21.71
N ASN A 239 12.10 14.89 -21.34
CA ASN A 239 12.47 16.02 -20.48
C ASN A 239 12.72 15.58 -19.03
N GLN A 240 11.96 14.60 -18.52
CA GLN A 240 12.07 14.05 -17.17
C GLN A 240 12.68 12.64 -17.16
N CYS A 241 13.76 12.43 -17.92
CA CYS A 241 14.41 11.12 -18.07
C CYS A 241 15.05 10.53 -16.79
N HIS A 242 15.11 11.32 -15.71
CA HIS A 242 15.69 10.93 -14.41
C HIS A 242 14.67 10.30 -13.46
N LEU A 243 13.40 10.19 -13.87
CA LEU A 243 12.33 9.63 -13.04
C LEU A 243 12.67 8.21 -12.57
N THR A 244 12.49 7.96 -11.29
CA THR A 244 12.65 6.64 -10.67
C THR A 244 11.30 6.03 -10.30
N SER A 245 10.23 6.80 -10.26
CA SER A 245 8.87 6.34 -9.96
C SER A 245 7.86 6.95 -10.90
N LEU A 246 7.07 6.10 -11.56
CA LEU A 246 6.02 6.50 -12.48
C LEU A 246 4.72 5.75 -12.17
N ASP A 247 3.62 6.50 -12.15
CA ASP A 247 2.27 5.98 -12.03
C ASP A 247 1.42 6.54 -13.18
N LEU A 248 0.87 5.63 -14.00
CA LEU A 248 -0.03 5.90 -15.13
C LEU A 248 -1.29 5.03 -15.04
N SER A 249 -1.82 4.86 -13.83
CA SER A 249 -3.04 4.10 -13.59
C SER A 249 -4.27 4.75 -14.27
N ASP A 250 -5.03 3.98 -15.03
CA ASP A 250 -6.24 4.45 -15.74
C ASP A 250 -7.53 4.07 -15.03
N LEU A 251 -7.85 4.83 -13.98
CA LEU A 251 -9.08 4.64 -13.20
C LEU A 251 -10.35 5.16 -13.89
N ARG A 252 -10.24 5.70 -15.10
CA ARG A 252 -11.35 6.33 -15.83
C ARG A 252 -11.71 5.59 -17.12
N ASP A 253 -11.06 4.46 -17.36
CA ASP A 253 -11.17 3.69 -18.61
C ASP A 253 -11.03 4.58 -19.86
N THR A 254 -9.98 5.40 -19.87
CA THR A 254 -9.70 6.26 -21.03
C THR A 254 -9.05 5.47 -22.17
N SER A 255 -8.52 4.26 -21.87
CA SER A 255 -7.87 3.32 -22.79
C SER A 255 -6.92 4.02 -23.77
N THR A 256 -6.09 4.91 -23.25
CA THR A 256 -5.16 5.74 -24.04
C THR A 256 -3.74 5.21 -24.02
N VAL A 257 -3.30 4.62 -22.90
CA VAL A 257 -1.96 4.03 -22.77
C VAL A 257 -1.91 2.71 -23.54
N THR A 258 -1.08 2.68 -24.59
CA THR A 258 -0.87 1.52 -25.47
C THR A 258 0.52 0.92 -25.28
N ASP A 259 0.76 -0.24 -25.88
CA ASP A 259 2.11 -0.84 -25.92
C ASP A 259 3.19 0.11 -26.48
N GLU A 260 2.84 0.96 -27.47
CA GLU A 260 3.77 1.96 -28.01
C GLU A 260 4.24 2.94 -26.92
N ILE A 261 3.31 3.43 -26.10
CA ILE A 261 3.60 4.34 -25.00
C ILE A 261 4.48 3.66 -23.94
N VAL A 262 4.13 2.45 -23.53
CA VAL A 262 4.89 1.69 -22.53
C VAL A 262 6.31 1.41 -23.01
N ARG A 263 6.49 1.10 -24.30
CA ARG A 263 7.82 0.97 -24.90
C ARG A 263 8.61 2.27 -24.78
N ILE A 264 8.03 3.41 -25.13
CA ILE A 264 8.68 4.73 -25.03
C ILE A 264 9.10 5.01 -23.59
N ILE A 265 8.23 4.72 -22.61
CA ILE A 265 8.53 4.84 -21.18
C ILE A 265 9.74 4.00 -20.81
N CYS A 266 9.74 2.71 -21.14
CA CYS A 266 10.82 1.80 -20.76
C CYS A 266 12.16 2.17 -21.44
N HIS A 267 12.12 2.70 -22.66
CA HIS A 267 13.32 3.13 -23.37
C HIS A 267 13.95 4.41 -22.81
N ASN A 268 13.12 5.38 -22.40
CA ASN A 268 13.58 6.68 -21.88
C ASN A 268 13.88 6.64 -20.37
N LEU A 269 13.08 5.91 -19.58
CA LEU A 269 13.17 5.87 -18.13
C LEU A 269 13.83 4.57 -17.64
N ARG A 270 15.07 4.32 -18.06
CA ARG A 270 15.80 3.08 -17.72
C ARG A 270 16.13 2.93 -16.24
N ASP A 271 16.04 4.02 -15.51
CA ASP A 271 16.37 4.09 -14.08
C ASP A 271 15.15 3.90 -13.16
N LEU A 272 13.98 3.53 -13.72
CA LEU A 272 12.78 3.24 -12.94
C LEU A 272 13.02 2.17 -11.87
N GLU A 273 12.66 2.52 -10.65
CA GLU A 273 12.56 1.64 -9.49
C GLU A 273 11.09 1.27 -9.23
N ASP A 274 10.14 2.17 -9.49
CA ASP A 274 8.71 1.95 -9.29
C ASP A 274 7.94 2.21 -10.58
N LEU A 275 7.19 1.22 -11.06
CA LEU A 275 6.29 1.34 -12.20
C LEU A 275 4.90 0.81 -11.82
N ILE A 276 3.90 1.68 -11.89
CA ILE A 276 2.50 1.38 -11.59
C ILE A 276 1.68 1.66 -12.84
N LEU A 277 1.11 0.60 -13.41
CA LEU A 277 0.28 0.59 -14.61
C LEU A 277 -0.94 -0.29 -14.33
N THR A 278 -2.01 0.28 -13.78
CA THR A 278 -3.23 -0.49 -13.44
C THR A 278 -4.39 -0.11 -14.34
N TYR A 279 -5.30 -1.06 -14.56
CA TYR A 279 -6.51 -0.87 -15.39
C TYR A 279 -6.19 -0.47 -16.85
N LEU A 280 -5.09 -0.98 -17.42
CA LEU A 280 -4.72 -0.71 -18.81
C LEU A 280 -5.22 -1.83 -19.74
N GLU A 281 -6.16 -1.50 -20.62
CA GLU A 281 -6.77 -2.47 -21.55
C GLU A 281 -6.04 -2.62 -22.89
N ARG A 282 -5.06 -1.77 -23.20
CA ARG A 282 -4.41 -1.71 -24.53
C ARG A 282 -2.93 -2.06 -24.49
N ILE A 283 -2.53 -2.79 -23.46
CA ILE A 283 -1.18 -3.31 -23.30
C ILE A 283 -1.22 -4.84 -23.36
N ASP A 284 -0.28 -5.41 -24.10
CA ASP A 284 -0.05 -6.84 -24.17
C ASP A 284 1.45 -7.12 -24.33
N GLU A 285 2.02 -6.75 -25.48
CA GLU A 285 3.41 -7.10 -25.83
C GLU A 285 4.46 -6.29 -25.06
N SER A 286 4.13 -5.07 -24.63
CA SER A 286 5.09 -4.15 -23.99
C SER A 286 5.60 -4.60 -22.62
N VAL A 287 4.99 -5.65 -22.05
CA VAL A 287 5.49 -6.33 -20.85
C VAL A 287 6.91 -6.88 -21.05
N VAL A 288 7.31 -7.17 -22.29
CA VAL A 288 8.68 -7.56 -22.65
C VAL A 288 9.68 -6.47 -22.26
N GLU A 289 9.40 -5.21 -22.62
CA GLU A 289 10.25 -4.06 -22.31
C GLU A 289 10.21 -3.71 -20.83
N ILE A 290 9.06 -3.83 -20.16
CA ILE A 290 8.96 -3.67 -18.69
C ILE A 290 9.93 -4.64 -18.00
N PHE A 291 10.00 -5.89 -18.47
CA PHE A 291 10.85 -6.92 -17.88
C PHE A 291 12.35 -6.71 -18.15
N GLN A 292 12.72 -5.71 -18.95
CA GLN A 292 14.12 -5.28 -19.15
C GLN A 292 14.60 -4.25 -18.11
N LEU A 293 13.71 -3.69 -17.29
CA LEU A 293 14.06 -2.63 -16.33
C LEU A 293 14.86 -3.18 -15.13
N GLU A 294 16.20 -3.09 -15.20
CA GLU A 294 17.13 -3.72 -14.25
C GLU A 294 17.07 -3.15 -12.82
N LYS A 295 16.56 -1.93 -12.66
CA LYS A 295 16.46 -1.24 -11.36
C LYS A 295 15.09 -1.40 -10.69
N LEU A 296 14.13 -2.03 -11.36
CA LEU A 296 12.76 -2.12 -10.89
C LEU A 296 12.66 -2.91 -9.57
N ARG A 297 12.06 -2.27 -8.57
CA ARG A 297 11.77 -2.77 -7.22
C ARG A 297 10.27 -2.95 -7.00
N LYS A 298 9.44 -2.08 -7.57
CA LYS A 298 8.00 -2.15 -7.50
C LYS A 298 7.40 -2.22 -8.89
N LEU A 299 6.67 -3.30 -9.14
CA LEU A 299 5.85 -3.45 -10.34
C LEU A 299 4.41 -3.71 -9.95
N ASN A 300 3.50 -2.90 -10.47
CA ASN A 300 2.07 -3.15 -10.38
C ASN A 300 1.44 -3.13 -11.78
N LEU A 301 0.92 -4.28 -12.21
CA LEU A 301 0.18 -4.47 -13.47
C LEU A 301 -1.27 -4.93 -13.19
N SER A 302 -1.80 -4.66 -11.99
CA SER A 302 -3.10 -5.18 -11.60
C SER A 302 -4.22 -4.67 -12.51
N PHE A 303 -5.20 -5.52 -12.81
CA PHE A 303 -6.32 -5.22 -13.71
C PHE A 303 -5.92 -4.96 -15.17
N CYS A 304 -4.72 -5.34 -15.59
CA CYS A 304 -4.31 -5.33 -16.99
C CYS A 304 -4.70 -6.67 -17.65
N ALA A 305 -6.00 -6.92 -17.77
CA ALA A 305 -6.60 -8.19 -18.17
C ALA A 305 -6.25 -8.64 -19.60
N LYS A 306 -5.81 -7.72 -20.46
CA LYS A 306 -5.49 -7.99 -21.87
C LYS A 306 -4.05 -8.45 -22.11
N ILE A 307 -3.19 -8.42 -21.09
CA ILE A 307 -1.84 -9.00 -21.22
C ILE A 307 -1.96 -10.52 -21.33
N SER A 308 -1.61 -11.04 -22.50
CA SER A 308 -1.72 -12.45 -22.82
C SER A 308 -0.64 -13.29 -22.13
N LEU A 309 -0.94 -14.57 -21.89
CA LEU A 309 0.06 -15.52 -21.38
C LEU A 309 1.28 -15.62 -22.31
N SER A 310 1.08 -15.53 -23.63
CA SER A 310 2.17 -15.51 -24.61
C SER A 310 3.13 -14.34 -24.40
N SER A 311 2.61 -13.14 -24.12
CA SER A 311 3.46 -11.97 -23.87
C SER A 311 4.25 -12.11 -22.58
N PHE A 312 3.66 -12.65 -21.51
CA PHE A 312 4.40 -12.99 -20.30
C PHE A 312 5.50 -14.03 -20.56
N CYS A 313 5.22 -15.08 -21.34
CA CYS A 313 6.21 -16.08 -21.74
C CYS A 313 7.35 -15.46 -22.55
N ASN A 314 7.04 -14.60 -23.52
CA ASN A 314 8.05 -13.90 -24.31
C ASN A 314 8.91 -12.97 -23.44
N ALA A 315 8.30 -12.30 -22.45
CA ALA A 315 9.00 -11.39 -21.56
C ALA A 315 10.04 -12.09 -20.68
N ILE A 316 9.80 -13.34 -20.27
CA ILE A 316 10.73 -14.08 -19.41
C ILE A 316 11.98 -14.60 -20.14
N ASP A 317 11.95 -14.76 -21.47
CA ASP A 317 13.09 -15.24 -22.26
C ASP A 317 14.30 -14.30 -22.21
N HIS A 318 14.03 -13.01 -22.05
CA HIS A 318 15.06 -11.96 -21.98
C HIS A 318 15.00 -11.16 -20.68
N MET A 319 14.25 -11.60 -19.66
CA MET A 319 14.00 -10.84 -18.44
C MET A 319 15.28 -10.49 -17.67
N LYS A 320 15.37 -9.22 -17.27
CA LYS A 320 16.46 -8.68 -16.45
C LYS A 320 16.02 -8.25 -15.04
N LEU A 321 14.72 -8.29 -14.74
CA LEU A 321 14.18 -8.05 -13.41
C LEU A 321 14.88 -8.95 -12.39
N SER A 322 15.54 -8.35 -11.40
CA SER A 322 16.29 -9.08 -10.36
C SER A 322 16.22 -8.42 -8.98
N LYS A 323 15.54 -7.28 -8.86
CA LYS A 323 15.49 -6.45 -7.66
C LYS A 323 14.09 -6.23 -7.13
N LEU A 324 13.08 -6.95 -7.65
CA LEU A 324 11.70 -6.76 -7.20
C LEU A 324 11.56 -7.06 -5.69
N GLU A 325 10.88 -6.13 -5.04
CA GLU A 325 10.49 -6.13 -3.63
C GLU A 325 8.96 -6.12 -3.52
N TYR A 326 8.26 -5.50 -4.48
CA TYR A 326 6.80 -5.47 -4.58
C TYR A 326 6.39 -5.93 -5.97
N LEU A 327 5.50 -6.91 -6.03
CA LEU A 327 4.90 -7.39 -7.27
C LEU A 327 3.38 -7.55 -7.10
N ASN A 328 2.60 -6.82 -7.89
CA ASN A 328 1.17 -7.03 -8.01
C ASN A 328 0.82 -7.33 -9.47
N LEU A 329 0.28 -8.53 -9.70
CA LEU A 329 -0.19 -9.02 -10.99
C LEU A 329 -1.64 -9.51 -10.89
N GLY A 330 -2.37 -9.06 -9.87
CA GLY A 330 -3.76 -9.46 -9.67
C GLY A 330 -4.64 -9.04 -10.86
N CYS A 331 -5.63 -9.86 -11.21
CA CYS A 331 -6.48 -9.65 -12.37
C CYS A 331 -5.64 -9.51 -13.66
N THR A 332 -4.77 -10.48 -13.92
CA THR A 332 -4.02 -10.63 -15.19
C THR A 332 -4.06 -12.10 -15.63
N LEU A 333 -3.76 -12.38 -16.90
CA LEU A 333 -3.73 -13.75 -17.43
C LEU A 333 -2.38 -14.47 -17.20
N ILE A 334 -1.62 -14.06 -16.18
CA ILE A 334 -0.36 -14.74 -15.86
C ILE A 334 -0.62 -16.17 -15.39
N GLY A 335 0.21 -17.11 -15.85
CA GLY A 335 0.18 -18.51 -15.46
C GLY A 335 1.48 -18.98 -14.80
N ASP A 336 1.52 -20.26 -14.43
CA ASP A 336 2.62 -20.85 -13.66
C ASP A 336 4.00 -20.64 -14.29
N GLN A 337 4.16 -20.91 -15.60
CA GLN A 337 5.47 -20.90 -16.25
C GLN A 337 6.22 -19.57 -16.13
N PRO A 338 5.66 -18.42 -16.59
CA PRO A 338 6.34 -17.13 -16.43
C PRO A 338 6.55 -16.78 -14.96
N LEU A 339 5.55 -17.05 -14.11
CA LEU A 339 5.62 -16.69 -12.69
C LEU A 339 6.72 -17.44 -11.94
N VAL A 340 6.94 -18.74 -12.21
CA VAL A 340 8.06 -19.51 -11.63
C VAL A 340 9.39 -18.79 -11.86
N LYS A 341 9.63 -18.33 -13.09
CA LYS A 341 10.88 -17.65 -13.46
C LYS A 341 11.02 -16.31 -12.72
N ILE A 342 9.96 -15.51 -12.68
CA ILE A 342 9.93 -14.22 -11.97
C ILE A 342 10.28 -14.41 -10.49
N LEU A 343 9.63 -15.37 -9.81
CA LEU A 343 9.79 -15.58 -8.37
C LEU A 343 11.16 -16.17 -7.99
N ILE A 344 11.74 -17.05 -8.83
CA ILE A 344 13.09 -17.59 -8.59
C ILE A 344 14.15 -16.51 -8.73
N GLN A 345 13.99 -15.59 -9.68
CA GLN A 345 14.96 -14.52 -9.94
C GLN A 345 14.86 -13.38 -8.92
N ASN A 346 13.65 -13.10 -8.40
CA ASN A 346 13.38 -11.99 -7.49
C ASN A 346 13.11 -12.44 -6.05
N LYS A 347 14.13 -12.94 -5.37
CA LYS A 347 14.02 -13.49 -3.99
C LYS A 347 13.79 -12.44 -2.90
N ASN A 348 13.86 -11.15 -3.24
CA ASN A 348 13.69 -10.05 -2.30
C ASN A 348 12.24 -9.58 -2.17
N ILE A 349 11.30 -10.19 -2.92
CA ILE A 349 9.88 -9.85 -2.85
C ILE A 349 9.38 -9.98 -1.40
N ASN A 350 8.83 -8.88 -0.90
CA ASN A 350 8.20 -8.75 0.41
C ASN A 350 6.68 -8.56 0.32
N TYR A 351 6.17 -8.14 -0.84
CA TYR A 351 4.74 -8.03 -1.15
C TYR A 351 4.46 -8.73 -2.48
N LEU A 352 3.55 -9.72 -2.46
CA LEU A 352 3.09 -10.44 -3.64
C LEU A 352 1.57 -10.50 -3.67
N ASP A 353 0.99 -10.01 -4.74
CA ASP A 353 -0.45 -10.08 -5.00
C ASP A 353 -0.71 -10.71 -6.37
N LEU A 354 -1.42 -11.84 -6.34
CA LEU A 354 -1.80 -12.67 -7.49
C LEU A 354 -3.30 -12.93 -7.47
N THR A 355 -4.08 -12.04 -6.82
CA THR A 355 -5.55 -12.09 -6.81
C THR A 355 -6.09 -12.38 -8.20
N PHE A 356 -6.97 -13.36 -8.35
CA PHE A 356 -7.64 -13.61 -9.62
C PHE A 356 -6.65 -13.89 -10.78
N THR A 357 -5.79 -14.91 -10.61
CA THR A 357 -4.82 -15.35 -11.63
C THR A 357 -4.88 -16.87 -11.85
N CYS A 358 -4.35 -17.33 -13.00
CA CYS A 358 -4.32 -18.74 -13.40
C CYS A 358 -3.17 -19.53 -12.77
N ILE A 359 -3.07 -19.55 -11.45
CA ILE A 359 -1.97 -20.22 -10.73
C ILE A 359 -2.38 -21.58 -10.13
N SER A 360 -1.43 -22.52 -10.06
CA SER A 360 -1.61 -23.83 -9.42
C SER A 360 -0.81 -23.97 -8.12
N ASP A 361 -1.03 -25.09 -7.41
CA ASP A 361 -0.25 -25.53 -6.25
C ASP A 361 1.28 -25.55 -6.48
N THR A 362 1.72 -25.62 -7.74
CA THR A 362 3.14 -25.51 -8.10
C THR A 362 3.72 -24.15 -7.69
N ILE A 363 2.96 -23.07 -7.88
CA ILE A 363 3.40 -21.71 -7.54
C ILE A 363 3.55 -21.53 -6.04
N LEU A 364 2.63 -22.08 -5.25
CA LEU A 364 2.73 -22.05 -3.79
C LEU A 364 4.06 -22.64 -3.32
N LYS A 365 4.45 -23.80 -3.86
CA LYS A 365 5.74 -24.45 -3.54
C LYS A 365 6.95 -23.58 -3.93
N VAL A 366 6.86 -22.84 -5.05
CA VAL A 366 7.91 -21.89 -5.46
C VAL A 366 7.98 -20.70 -4.50
N ILE A 367 6.84 -20.15 -4.10
CA ILE A 367 6.76 -19.04 -3.13
C ILE A 367 7.39 -19.46 -1.80
N TRP A 368 6.94 -20.58 -1.22
CA TRP A 368 7.43 -21.10 0.07
C TRP A 368 8.95 -21.34 0.06
N LYS A 369 9.49 -21.77 -1.08
CA LYS A 369 10.91 -22.08 -1.21
C LYS A 369 11.80 -20.85 -1.40
N ASN A 370 11.33 -19.83 -2.14
CA ASN A 370 12.20 -18.76 -2.62
C ASN A 370 11.98 -17.42 -1.90
N LEU A 371 10.76 -17.11 -1.47
CA LEU A 371 10.40 -15.75 -1.01
C LEU A 371 10.48 -15.61 0.52
N THR A 372 11.62 -15.93 1.11
CA THR A 372 11.79 -15.93 2.58
C THR A 372 11.62 -14.54 3.23
N LYS A 373 11.64 -13.46 2.44
CA LYS A 373 11.38 -12.08 2.88
C LYS A 373 9.90 -11.66 2.77
N LEU A 374 9.02 -12.56 2.31
CA LEU A 374 7.61 -12.25 2.10
C LEU A 374 6.93 -11.86 3.41
N THR A 375 6.25 -10.72 3.38
CA THR A 375 5.47 -10.15 4.49
C THR A 375 3.98 -10.09 4.17
N HIS A 376 3.63 -9.92 2.89
CA HIS A 376 2.26 -9.86 2.40
C HIS A 376 2.12 -10.82 1.22
N LEU A 377 1.18 -11.75 1.33
CA LEU A 377 0.76 -12.64 0.25
C LEU A 377 -0.74 -12.56 0.07
N LYS A 378 -1.18 -12.18 -1.14
CA LYS A 378 -2.58 -12.22 -1.55
C LYS A 378 -2.74 -13.12 -2.75
N ILE A 379 -3.56 -14.14 -2.60
CA ILE A 379 -3.91 -15.14 -3.62
C ILE A 379 -5.42 -15.47 -3.62
N PRO A 380 -6.34 -14.50 -3.43
CA PRO A 380 -7.75 -14.82 -3.53
C PRO A 380 -8.18 -15.15 -4.96
N TYR A 381 -9.28 -15.89 -5.11
CA TYR A 381 -9.84 -16.30 -6.41
C TYR A 381 -8.87 -17.05 -7.35
N CYS A 382 -7.95 -17.85 -6.80
CA CYS A 382 -7.00 -18.64 -7.56
C CYS A 382 -7.48 -20.12 -7.60
N SER A 383 -8.43 -20.43 -8.49
CA SER A 383 -9.15 -21.73 -8.50
C SER A 383 -8.27 -22.98 -8.64
N GLY A 384 -7.03 -22.84 -9.14
CA GLY A 384 -6.04 -23.91 -9.24
C GLY A 384 -5.31 -24.26 -7.93
N LEU A 385 -5.61 -23.55 -6.84
CA LEU A 385 -5.01 -23.78 -5.52
C LEU A 385 -5.83 -24.75 -4.67
N SER A 386 -5.16 -25.68 -4.00
CA SER A 386 -5.78 -26.67 -3.11
C SER A 386 -4.96 -26.89 -1.84
N ASP A 387 -5.49 -27.70 -0.92
CA ASP A 387 -4.75 -28.19 0.24
C ASP A 387 -3.40 -28.83 -0.10
N SER A 388 -3.24 -29.38 -1.31
CA SER A 388 -2.00 -30.02 -1.79
C SER A 388 -0.87 -29.03 -2.06
N GLY A 389 -1.18 -27.75 -2.26
CA GLY A 389 -0.20 -26.67 -2.36
C GLY A 389 0.17 -26.07 -1.01
N LEU A 390 -0.71 -26.20 -0.01
CA LEU A 390 -0.47 -25.76 1.37
C LEU A 390 0.30 -26.80 2.20
N ILE A 391 0.00 -28.08 1.99
CA ILE A 391 0.58 -29.19 2.72
C ILE A 391 1.68 -29.83 1.86
N GLU A 392 2.80 -30.18 2.49
CA GLU A 392 3.75 -31.09 1.86
C GLU A 392 3.13 -32.48 1.78
N GLU A 393 2.70 -32.90 0.59
CA GLU A 393 2.49 -34.33 0.33
C GLU A 393 3.83 -35.05 0.53
N ILE A 394 3.96 -35.76 1.64
CA ILE A 394 4.95 -36.83 1.76
C ILE A 394 4.50 -37.90 0.78
N LYS A 395 4.99 -37.83 -0.47
CA LYS A 395 4.90 -38.95 -1.39
C LYS A 395 5.78 -40.08 -0.85
N TYR A 396 5.20 -40.89 0.03
CA TYR A 396 5.75 -42.22 0.29
C TYR A 396 5.56 -43.00 -1.01
N ASN A 397 6.67 -43.30 -1.70
CA ASN A 397 6.61 -44.17 -2.87
C ASN A 397 6.00 -45.50 -2.45
N ALA A 398 4.73 -45.71 -2.77
CA ALA A 398 4.03 -46.97 -2.60
C ALA A 398 4.54 -47.97 -3.64
N ALA A 399 5.72 -48.51 -3.38
CA ALA A 399 6.11 -49.84 -3.84
C ALA A 399 5.64 -50.87 -2.80
N ILE A 400 4.33 -50.90 -2.50
CA ILE A 400 3.68 -52.07 -1.90
C ILE A 400 2.41 -52.27 -2.71
N GLY A 401 2.45 -53.29 -3.57
CA GLY A 401 1.35 -53.65 -4.44
C GLY A 401 0.13 -54.12 -3.66
N LYS A 402 -1.02 -54.01 -4.33
CA LYS A 402 -2.20 -54.89 -4.20
C LYS A 402 -2.33 -55.67 -2.88
N ALA A 403 -3.01 -55.07 -1.91
CA ALA A 403 -3.97 -55.73 -1.01
C ALA A 403 -4.76 -54.58 -0.37
N GLY A 404 -6.04 -54.39 -0.70
CA GLY A 404 -7.11 -55.13 -0.05
C GLY A 404 -7.83 -54.13 0.85
N ILE A 405 -9.08 -53.86 0.50
CA ILE A 405 -10.01 -53.02 1.25
C ILE A 405 -10.29 -53.70 2.62
N ASP A 406 -10.57 -52.87 3.63
CA ASP A 406 -11.03 -53.14 5.01
C ASP A 406 -10.00 -52.89 6.13
N ASP A 407 -10.52 -52.35 7.24
CA ASP A 407 -9.89 -51.99 8.52
C ASP A 407 -9.28 -50.58 8.67
N ALA A 408 -10.15 -49.58 8.58
CA ALA A 408 -10.00 -48.34 9.35
C ALA A 408 -10.40 -48.59 10.82
N MET A 409 -9.45 -48.94 11.70
CA MET A 409 -9.50 -48.73 13.16
C MET A 409 -8.21 -49.24 13.84
N ASN A 410 -7.12 -48.45 13.80
CA ASN A 410 -6.10 -48.40 14.87
C ASN A 410 -4.99 -47.39 14.50
N VAL A 411 -5.07 -46.18 15.05
CA VAL A 411 -3.95 -45.23 15.06
C VAL A 411 -3.50 -45.14 16.51
N ASP A 412 -2.50 -45.94 16.90
CA ASP A 412 -1.60 -45.69 18.04
C ASP A 412 -0.63 -46.86 18.23
N LYS A 413 0.40 -46.92 17.38
CA LYS A 413 1.75 -47.47 17.64
C LYS A 413 2.46 -47.68 16.30
N GLU A 414 3.38 -46.78 15.98
CA GLU A 414 4.66 -47.06 15.30
C GLU A 414 5.35 -45.73 14.97
N MET A 415 5.81 -45.06 16.02
CA MET A 415 6.87 -44.04 15.91
C MET A 415 7.96 -44.43 16.88
N LYS A 416 8.81 -45.37 16.47
CA LYS A 416 10.18 -45.55 16.93
C LYS A 416 10.91 -46.36 15.86
N ASP A 417 12.08 -45.85 15.51
CA ASP A 417 13.09 -46.50 14.66
C ASP A 417 12.94 -46.26 13.15
N ASN A 418 13.50 -45.13 12.69
CA ASN A 418 14.31 -45.08 11.48
C ASN A 418 15.02 -43.72 11.34
N GLU A 419 16.14 -43.56 12.07
CA GLU A 419 17.05 -42.40 11.97
C GLU A 419 18.05 -42.50 10.79
N ALA A 420 17.87 -43.41 9.83
CA ALA A 420 18.90 -43.73 8.83
C ALA A 420 18.67 -43.22 7.39
N SER A 421 17.69 -42.33 7.13
CA SER A 421 17.39 -41.85 5.76
C SER A 421 17.58 -40.33 5.54
N LYS A 422 18.39 -39.66 6.37
CA LYS A 422 18.59 -38.19 6.33
C LYS A 422 19.54 -37.66 5.25
N HIS A 423 20.01 -38.45 4.29
CA HIS A 423 21.09 -38.00 3.37
C HIS A 423 20.74 -37.87 1.88
N ASN A 424 19.46 -37.76 1.54
CA ASN A 424 19.04 -37.22 0.22
C ASN A 424 17.66 -36.53 0.26
N ALA A 425 17.38 -35.79 1.35
CA ALA A 425 16.19 -34.93 1.42
C ALA A 425 16.50 -33.59 0.74
N GLY A 426 16.06 -33.42 -0.50
CA GLY A 426 15.94 -32.10 -1.11
C GLY A 426 15.15 -31.19 -0.17
N VAL A 427 15.65 -29.97 0.05
CA VAL A 427 15.08 -28.97 0.97
C VAL A 427 13.55 -28.92 0.84
N CYS A 428 12.85 -29.27 1.93
CA CYS A 428 11.39 -29.20 2.06
C CYS A 428 10.89 -27.76 1.81
N ALA A 429 9.96 -27.62 0.87
CA ALA A 429 9.32 -26.36 0.52
C ALA A 429 7.99 -26.23 1.28
N SER A 430 8.09 -25.92 2.57
CA SER A 430 6.94 -25.78 3.47
C SER A 430 6.53 -24.32 3.62
N LEU A 431 5.22 -24.07 3.73
CA LEU A 431 4.64 -22.76 4.06
C LEU A 431 5.31 -22.11 5.30
N SER A 432 5.78 -22.92 6.24
CA SER A 432 6.52 -22.49 7.44
C SER A 432 7.85 -21.76 7.17
N ASN A 433 8.36 -21.82 5.94
CA ASN A 433 9.56 -21.07 5.53
C ASN A 433 9.33 -19.55 5.51
N LEU A 434 8.08 -19.09 5.40
CA LEU A 434 7.74 -17.67 5.37
C LEU A 434 7.68 -17.05 6.77
N LYS A 435 8.82 -17.04 7.47
CA LYS A 435 8.90 -16.61 8.87
C LYS A 435 8.51 -15.15 9.12
N ASN A 436 8.56 -14.32 8.09
CA ASN A 436 8.26 -12.89 8.16
C ASN A 436 6.83 -12.54 7.73
N LEU A 437 5.99 -13.54 7.42
CA LEU A 437 4.65 -13.32 6.91
C LEU A 437 3.78 -12.62 7.98
N ARG A 438 3.14 -11.51 7.57
CA ARG A 438 2.25 -10.68 8.39
C ARG A 438 0.82 -10.69 7.88
N VAL A 439 0.64 -10.70 6.56
CA VAL A 439 -0.66 -10.74 5.91
C VAL A 439 -0.72 -11.92 4.96
N LEU A 440 -1.75 -12.75 5.14
CA LEU A 440 -2.06 -13.86 4.25
C LEU A 440 -3.54 -13.77 3.86
N ASP A 441 -3.81 -13.57 2.58
CA ASP A 441 -5.15 -13.63 2.02
C ASP A 441 -5.25 -14.80 1.05
N MET A 442 -6.09 -15.78 1.39
CA MET A 442 -6.39 -16.94 0.55
C MET A 442 -7.88 -17.06 0.30
N SER A 443 -8.63 -15.96 0.41
CA SER A 443 -10.08 -15.96 0.32
C SER A 443 -10.58 -16.48 -1.03
N ARG A 444 -11.77 -17.07 -1.04
CA ARG A 444 -12.51 -17.50 -2.25
C ARG A 444 -11.75 -18.51 -3.10
N ASN A 445 -10.92 -19.33 -2.45
CA ASN A 445 -10.31 -20.53 -3.03
C ASN A 445 -11.13 -21.75 -2.60
N SER A 446 -12.02 -22.21 -3.47
CA SER A 446 -12.96 -23.28 -3.15
C SER A 446 -12.32 -24.63 -2.83
N ASN A 447 -11.10 -24.89 -3.31
CA ASN A 447 -10.39 -26.15 -3.08
C ASN A 447 -9.44 -26.12 -1.86
N ILE A 448 -9.38 -25.01 -1.13
CA ILE A 448 -8.66 -24.89 0.15
C ILE A 448 -9.65 -25.15 1.28
N THR A 449 -9.32 -26.08 2.18
CA THR A 449 -10.19 -26.49 3.28
C THR A 449 -9.63 -26.10 4.65
N TRP A 450 -10.46 -26.16 5.69
CA TRP A 450 -10.04 -25.94 7.07
C TRP A 450 -8.92 -26.90 7.51
N ILE A 451 -8.89 -28.12 6.97
CA ILE A 451 -7.87 -29.13 7.28
C ILE A 451 -6.51 -28.67 6.73
N GLY A 452 -6.49 -28.20 5.48
CA GLY A 452 -5.34 -27.55 4.85
C GLY A 452 -4.79 -26.41 5.70
N CYS A 453 -5.68 -25.49 6.06
CA CYS A 453 -5.34 -24.32 6.88
C CYS A 453 -4.76 -24.70 8.25
N LEU A 454 -5.41 -25.58 9.02
CA LEU A 454 -4.90 -26.00 10.35
C LEU A 454 -3.56 -26.73 10.31
N LYS A 455 -3.30 -27.47 9.23
CA LYS A 455 -2.05 -28.21 9.08
C LYS A 455 -0.89 -27.29 8.75
N SER A 456 -1.13 -26.27 7.92
CA SER A 456 -0.10 -25.47 7.28
C SER A 456 0.12 -24.08 7.91
N ILE A 457 -0.94 -23.40 8.39
CA ILE A 457 -0.88 -22.00 8.83
C ILE A 457 -0.43 -21.92 10.29
N LYS A 458 0.88 -21.80 10.50
CA LYS A 458 1.51 -21.72 11.82
C LYS A 458 2.60 -20.66 11.82
N PHE A 459 2.23 -19.44 12.19
CA PHE A 459 3.11 -18.29 12.09
C PHE A 459 3.20 -17.51 13.40
N GLN A 460 4.42 -17.21 13.83
CA GLN A 460 4.65 -16.42 15.04
C GLN A 460 4.28 -14.94 14.84
N HIS A 461 4.38 -14.42 13.62
CA HIS A 461 4.27 -12.99 13.31
C HIS A 461 3.12 -12.63 12.38
N LEU A 462 2.23 -13.58 12.07
CA LEU A 462 1.04 -13.32 11.24
C LEU A 462 0.07 -12.42 12.02
N GLU A 463 -0.30 -11.30 11.42
CA GLU A 463 -1.15 -10.25 12.02
C GLU A 463 -2.56 -10.26 11.44
N THR A 464 -2.67 -10.58 10.14
CA THR A 464 -3.93 -10.57 9.40
C THR A 464 -4.06 -11.82 8.56
N LEU A 465 -5.22 -12.48 8.65
CA LEU A 465 -5.53 -13.69 7.88
C LEU A 465 -6.95 -13.61 7.32
N TYR A 466 -7.06 -13.64 6.00
CA TYR A 466 -8.33 -13.67 5.28
C TYR A 466 -8.55 -15.06 4.67
N LEU A 467 -9.64 -15.70 5.07
CA LEU A 467 -10.02 -17.06 4.65
C LEU A 467 -11.49 -17.12 4.19
N LYS A 468 -12.09 -15.98 3.86
CA LYS A 468 -13.50 -15.88 3.43
C LYS A 468 -13.79 -16.83 2.27
N ASP A 469 -14.93 -17.51 2.25
CA ASP A 469 -15.40 -18.39 1.16
C ASP A 469 -14.43 -19.47 0.65
N CYS A 470 -13.49 -19.91 1.50
CA CYS A 470 -12.85 -21.21 1.25
C CYS A 470 -13.86 -22.31 1.61
N GLN A 471 -14.17 -23.24 0.70
CA GLN A 471 -15.23 -24.22 0.98
C GLN A 471 -14.86 -25.11 2.17
N GLN A 472 -15.89 -25.59 2.88
CA GLN A 472 -15.77 -26.50 4.02
C GLN A 472 -15.18 -25.89 5.30
N LEU A 473 -14.97 -24.57 5.39
CA LEU A 473 -14.62 -23.95 6.67
C LEU A 473 -15.79 -24.10 7.65
N LYS A 474 -15.65 -24.99 8.63
CA LYS A 474 -16.52 -24.99 9.81
C LYS A 474 -16.24 -23.71 10.57
N THR A 475 -17.24 -22.83 10.67
CA THR A 475 -17.21 -21.63 11.52
C THR A 475 -17.32 -21.97 13.01
N ASP A 476 -17.33 -23.25 13.36
CA ASP A 476 -17.34 -23.74 14.74
C ASP A 476 -16.16 -23.14 15.54
N SER A 477 -16.44 -22.63 16.74
CA SER A 477 -15.45 -22.05 17.68
C SER A 477 -14.13 -22.84 17.78
N PRO A 478 -14.12 -24.19 17.85
CA PRO A 478 -12.88 -24.95 18.04
C PRO A 478 -11.84 -24.75 16.93
N PHE A 479 -12.26 -24.56 15.68
CA PHE A 479 -11.36 -24.32 14.56
C PHE A 479 -10.69 -22.95 14.69
N VAL A 480 -11.49 -21.92 14.91
CA VAL A 480 -11.02 -20.53 15.08
C VAL A 480 -10.07 -20.43 16.28
N ASP A 481 -10.42 -21.07 17.40
CA ASP A 481 -9.60 -21.10 18.61
C ASP A 481 -8.26 -21.80 18.38
N GLN A 482 -8.24 -22.92 17.67
CA GLN A 482 -7.01 -23.64 17.35
C GLN A 482 -6.10 -22.82 16.43
N LEU A 483 -6.67 -22.16 15.42
CA LEU A 483 -5.91 -21.31 14.50
C LEU A 483 -5.29 -20.10 15.22
N ARG A 484 -6.07 -19.43 16.10
CA ARG A 484 -5.55 -18.34 16.94
C ARG A 484 -4.43 -18.82 17.86
N LYS A 485 -4.54 -20.01 18.44
CA LYS A 485 -3.45 -20.62 19.24
C LYS A 485 -2.19 -20.87 18.42
N GLN A 486 -2.32 -21.27 17.16
CA GLN A 486 -1.20 -21.49 16.25
C GLN A 486 -0.55 -20.19 15.75
N ASN A 487 -1.29 -19.07 15.82
CA ASN A 487 -0.90 -17.77 15.28
C ASN A 487 -1.08 -16.67 16.35
N PRO A 488 -0.18 -16.60 17.35
CA PRO A 488 -0.39 -15.78 18.55
C PRO A 488 -0.38 -14.27 18.32
N SER A 489 0.17 -13.79 17.21
CA SER A 489 0.22 -12.36 16.85
C SER A 489 -1.00 -11.90 16.05
N LEU A 490 -1.97 -12.78 15.80
CA LEU A 490 -3.10 -12.52 14.91
C LEU A 490 -4.05 -11.48 15.54
N LYS A 491 -4.21 -10.35 14.86
CA LYS A 491 -5.07 -9.23 15.25
C LYS A 491 -6.41 -9.31 14.53
N GLU A 492 -6.36 -9.63 13.24
CA GLU A 492 -7.49 -9.64 12.33
C GLU A 492 -7.61 -11.03 11.67
N LEU A 493 -8.83 -11.57 11.71
CA LEU A 493 -9.15 -12.88 11.19
C LEU A 493 -10.56 -12.83 10.62
N GLU A 494 -10.66 -12.89 9.31
CA GLU A 494 -11.94 -12.81 8.60
C GLU A 494 -12.34 -14.18 8.03
N PHE A 495 -13.54 -14.62 8.39
CA PHE A 495 -14.14 -15.89 8.02
C PHE A 495 -15.59 -15.78 7.55
N ILE A 496 -16.20 -14.61 7.73
CA ILE A 496 -17.64 -14.39 7.59
C ILE A 496 -17.85 -13.28 6.58
N ASP A 497 -18.94 -13.41 5.83
CA ASP A 497 -19.37 -12.49 4.82
C ASP A 497 -19.75 -11.12 5.43
N GLU A 498 -18.82 -10.16 5.45
CA GLU A 498 -19.16 -8.74 5.71
C GLU A 498 -18.75 -7.78 4.57
N THR A 499 -18.33 -8.29 3.41
CA THR A 499 -18.13 -7.48 2.20
C THR A 499 -18.33 -8.33 0.94
N VAL A 500 -19.57 -8.37 0.45
CA VAL A 500 -19.82 -8.70 -0.96
C VAL A 500 -19.00 -7.68 -1.76
N MET A 501 -18.07 -8.11 -2.63
CA MET A 501 -17.64 -7.18 -3.69
C MET A 501 -18.93 -6.83 -4.42
N GLU A 502 -19.28 -5.55 -4.49
CA GLU A 502 -20.57 -5.11 -5.04
C GLU A 502 -20.82 -5.89 -6.34
N ASP A 503 -22.03 -6.42 -6.54
CA ASP A 503 -22.33 -7.35 -7.64
C ASP A 503 -21.84 -6.83 -9.01
N ASP A 504 -21.78 -5.49 -9.16
CA ASP A 504 -21.22 -4.77 -10.30
C ASP A 504 -19.70 -5.05 -10.55
N GLU A 505 -18.86 -5.09 -9.50
CA GLU A 505 -17.41 -5.38 -9.63
C GLU A 505 -17.16 -6.85 -10.01
N MET A 506 -18.03 -7.75 -9.56
CA MET A 506 -17.98 -9.17 -9.94
C MET A 506 -18.43 -9.37 -11.38
N GLU A 507 -19.54 -8.74 -11.82
CA GLU A 507 -19.98 -8.81 -13.22
C GLU A 507 -18.92 -8.24 -14.18
N GLU A 508 -18.21 -7.17 -13.80
CA GLU A 508 -17.12 -6.60 -14.59
C GLU A 508 -15.92 -7.56 -14.67
N LEU A 509 -15.55 -8.23 -13.57
CA LEU A 509 -14.52 -9.27 -13.56
C LEU A 509 -14.93 -10.51 -14.36
N ASP A 510 -16.19 -10.94 -14.31
CA ASP A 510 -16.76 -12.03 -15.12
C ASP A 510 -16.63 -11.72 -16.63
N GLN A 511 -16.92 -10.47 -17.02
CA GLN A 511 -16.79 -10.01 -18.41
C GLN A 511 -15.34 -9.92 -18.88
N LEU A 512 -14.43 -9.46 -18.01
CA LEU A 512 -13.00 -9.37 -18.29
C LEU A 512 -12.33 -10.74 -18.31
N PHE A 513 -12.86 -11.70 -17.55
CA PHE A 513 -12.28 -13.03 -17.35
C PHE A 513 -13.31 -14.17 -17.40
N PRO A 514 -13.96 -14.41 -18.55
CA PRO A 514 -15.06 -15.37 -18.68
C PRO A 514 -14.65 -16.84 -18.47
N GLN A 515 -13.35 -17.15 -18.43
CA GLN A 515 -12.83 -18.50 -18.18
C GLN A 515 -12.70 -18.85 -16.68
N HIS A 516 -12.79 -17.87 -15.77
CA HIS A 516 -12.64 -18.09 -14.33
C HIS A 516 -13.97 -18.39 -13.63
N PHE A 517 -15.08 -17.89 -14.17
CA PHE A 517 -16.44 -18.13 -13.67
C PHE A 517 -17.16 -19.21 -14.48
N GLY A 518 -16.51 -20.36 -14.60
CA GLY A 518 -17.20 -21.57 -15.03
C GLY A 518 -18.27 -21.97 -14.00
N LEU A 519 -19.49 -21.46 -14.19
CA LEU A 519 -20.74 -21.71 -13.44
C LEU A 519 -20.78 -21.12 -12.02
N VAL A 520 -21.54 -20.02 -11.87
CA VAL A 520 -22.24 -19.65 -10.63
C VAL A 520 -23.03 -20.84 -10.08
#